data_AF-A0A0N4ZR78-F1
#
_entry.id   AF-A0A0N4ZR78-F1
#
_cell.length_a   1.000
_cell.length_b   1.000
_cell.length_c   1.000
_cell.angle_alpha   90.00
_cell.angle_beta   90.00
_cell.angle_gamma   90.00
#
_symmetry.space_group_name_H-M   'P 1'
#
loop_
_entity.id
_entity.type
_entity.pdbx_description
1 polymer ?
#
loop_
_entity_poly.entity_id
_entity_poly.type
_entity_poly.pdbx_seq_one_letter_code
_entity_poly.pdbx_strand_id
1 'polypeptide(L)'
;MMAENFVTKRSFYLFYTAYGISCFGDRMWSFAVSLLMVLVGGLKLIGLYQLIDGLSSMIFSSFIGVFLDKNERNFGIQVVLAFNNLSVVISSISLYFCLAEKECNTLYFVLLFIALFFNAVSNIASGGEKLAFSKDWIVVLSEHSNGKFTLADSNSKMHIIDQAAAMLSPLIVGYMLTFQSYETITIILACWNLFSWIIEFILLKKLYNSVPHLKTREHSTSETEVPFMINTLKHDKEMNKKNNKKTLINMLRTYFEHPIFLSAFALALLYFTVLGSDGLGIGYAKTLGLPEVWIGYSRFMGSALGVGSALMYPIIQKCIGTRKTGFLGFVLQVSCLSFCIISIFLTGSPFDPIEFYETFNFSTWFYSIFSGKSFINMMGKLSSGNNDSIITSTETISLESNRFFNLPKNPLSVLTFLFGIISARFGLWLIDISITQLMQENVPEETRSTVFGVQLAICNAFSVFKDLMVLIFPDIRTFGFLIIISYLGVISAFICYSTFLMLHYFKKRNNSRTETKN
;
A
#
# COMPACT_ATOMS: atom_id res chain seq x y z
N MET A 1 -34.14 -30.99 6.98
CA MET A 1 -34.15 -29.51 7.09
C MET A 1 -32.79 -29.10 7.67
N MET A 2 -31.75 -29.08 6.83
CA MET A 2 -30.42 -28.64 7.28
C MET A 2 -30.53 -27.15 7.59
N ALA A 3 -30.22 -26.75 8.81
CA ALA A 3 -30.01 -25.35 9.13
C ALA A 3 -28.90 -24.85 8.20
N GLU A 4 -29.25 -24.03 7.23
CA GLU A 4 -28.29 -23.24 6.46
C GLU A 4 -27.47 -22.48 7.51
N ASN A 5 -26.21 -22.90 7.71
CA ASN A 5 -25.33 -22.33 8.71
C ASN A 5 -24.87 -20.95 8.23
N PHE A 6 -25.75 -19.96 8.38
CA PHE A 6 -25.53 -18.61 7.93
C PHE A 6 -24.34 -17.96 8.63
N VAL A 7 -23.62 -17.11 7.88
CA VAL A 7 -22.57 -16.26 8.44
C VAL A 7 -23.19 -15.31 9.46
N THR A 8 -22.87 -15.54 10.75
CA THR A 8 -23.40 -14.71 11.85
C THR A 8 -22.61 -13.42 12.05
N LYS A 9 -23.19 -12.45 12.79
CA LYS A 9 -22.47 -11.24 13.23
C LYS A 9 -21.16 -11.57 13.97
N ARG A 10 -21.15 -12.67 14.75
CA ARG A 10 -19.98 -13.15 15.48
C ARG A 10 -18.82 -13.48 14.53
N SER A 11 -19.10 -14.05 13.37
CA SER A 11 -18.09 -14.36 12.34
C SER A 11 -17.37 -13.09 11.88
N PHE A 12 -18.14 -12.03 11.60
CA PHE A 12 -17.58 -10.72 11.24
C PHE A 12 -16.76 -10.08 12.36
N TYR A 13 -17.20 -10.19 13.62
CA TYR A 13 -16.39 -9.70 14.74
C TYR A 13 -15.05 -10.45 14.85
N LEU A 14 -15.06 -11.78 14.79
CA LEU A 14 -13.83 -12.57 14.79
C LEU A 14 -12.89 -12.18 13.64
N PHE A 15 -13.47 -12.01 12.44
CA PHE A 15 -12.75 -11.62 11.24
C PHE A 15 -12.11 -10.22 11.36
N TYR A 16 -12.90 -9.21 11.72
CA TYR A 16 -12.41 -7.83 11.85
C TYR A 16 -11.42 -7.67 13.01
N THR A 17 -11.58 -8.41 14.10
CA THR A 17 -10.59 -8.42 15.19
C THR A 17 -9.27 -9.04 14.72
N ALA A 18 -9.30 -10.19 14.05
CA ALA A 18 -8.08 -10.80 13.50
C ALA A 18 -7.38 -9.86 12.50
N TYR A 19 -8.14 -9.33 11.54
CA TYR A 19 -7.62 -8.36 10.56
C TYR A 19 -7.08 -7.09 11.22
N GLY A 20 -7.73 -6.60 12.27
CA GLY A 20 -7.27 -5.44 13.03
C GLY A 20 -5.94 -5.70 13.73
N ILE A 21 -5.80 -6.82 14.44
CA ILE A 21 -4.54 -7.18 15.12
C ILE A 21 -3.39 -7.25 14.11
N SER A 22 -3.61 -7.92 12.98
CA SER A 22 -2.67 -7.99 11.86
C SER A 22 -2.26 -6.60 11.34
N CYS A 23 -3.25 -5.75 11.03
CA CYS A 23 -2.98 -4.39 10.54
C CYS A 23 -2.18 -3.57 11.54
N PHE A 24 -2.48 -3.64 12.84
CA PHE A 24 -1.72 -2.94 13.86
C PHE A 24 -0.29 -3.46 13.97
N GLY A 25 -0.08 -4.78 13.98
CA GLY A 25 1.25 -5.39 14.02
C GLY A 25 2.12 -4.94 12.83
N ASP A 26 1.59 -5.07 11.62
CA ASP A 26 2.26 -4.67 10.38
C ASP A 26 2.62 -3.17 10.37
N ARG A 27 1.70 -2.30 10.79
CA ARG A 27 1.90 -0.84 10.77
C ARG A 27 2.90 -0.39 11.85
N MET A 28 2.89 -1.04 13.02
CA MET A 28 3.89 -0.81 14.07
C MET A 28 5.28 -1.23 13.59
N TRP A 29 5.40 -2.43 13.01
CA TRP A 29 6.68 -2.92 12.48
C TRP A 29 7.21 -2.05 11.35
N SER A 30 6.39 -1.72 10.34
CA SER A 30 6.81 -0.90 9.19
C SER A 30 7.34 0.48 9.61
N PHE A 31 6.70 1.10 10.61
CA PHE A 31 7.18 2.36 11.18
C PHE A 31 8.48 2.18 11.97
N ALA A 32 8.54 1.17 12.85
CA ALA A 32 9.70 0.91 13.70
C ALA A 32 10.94 0.52 12.88
N VAL A 33 10.82 -0.43 11.95
CA VAL A 33 11.94 -0.90 11.13
C VAL A 33 12.54 0.24 10.31
N SER A 34 11.72 1.18 9.84
CA SER A 34 12.20 2.38 9.14
C SER A 34 13.11 3.24 10.04
N LEU A 35 12.75 3.43 11.31
CA LEU A 35 13.58 4.16 12.27
C LEU A 35 14.85 3.39 12.65
N LEU A 36 14.73 2.08 12.88
CA LEU A 36 15.87 1.22 13.23
C LEU A 36 16.91 1.19 12.11
N MET A 37 16.48 1.05 10.85
CA MET A 37 17.37 1.06 9.68
C MET A 37 18.10 2.39 9.52
N VAL A 38 17.45 3.52 9.85
CA VAL A 38 18.10 4.84 9.84
C VAL A 38 19.19 4.93 10.89
N LEU A 39 18.99 4.36 12.08
CA LEU A 39 20.01 4.38 13.13
C LEU A 39 21.21 3.48 12.81
N VAL A 40 20.96 2.31 12.21
CA VAL A 40 21.99 1.32 11.93
C VAL A 40 22.90 1.76 10.77
N GLY A 41 22.33 2.20 9.64
CA GLY A 41 23.09 2.47 8.42
C GLY A 41 22.78 3.81 7.76
N GLY A 42 22.09 4.70 8.48
CA GLY A 42 21.71 6.00 7.96
C GLY A 42 20.67 5.94 6.83
N LEU A 43 20.51 7.07 6.17
CA LEU A 43 19.53 7.25 5.10
C LEU A 43 19.83 6.45 3.82
N LYS A 44 21.06 5.95 3.63
CA LYS A 44 21.37 5.07 2.50
C LYS A 44 20.76 3.69 2.69
N LEU A 45 20.83 3.17 3.91
CA LEU A 45 20.30 1.86 4.25
C LEU A 45 18.78 1.83 4.14
N ILE A 46 18.07 2.87 4.61
CA ILE A 46 16.61 2.94 4.44
C ILE A 46 16.20 2.98 2.96
N GLY A 47 16.94 3.70 2.10
CA GLY A 47 16.68 3.72 0.66
C GLY A 47 16.89 2.34 0.01
N LEU A 48 17.96 1.64 0.37
CA LEU A 48 18.22 0.27 -0.09
C LEU A 48 17.12 -0.70 0.38
N TYR A 49 16.76 -0.61 1.66
CA TYR A 49 15.69 -1.37 2.29
C TYR A 49 14.35 -1.19 1.56
N GLN A 50 13.93 0.06 1.31
CA GLN A 50 12.67 0.36 0.61
C GLN A 50 12.69 -0.16 -0.84
N LEU A 51 13.84 -0.05 -1.52
CA LEU A 51 14.00 -0.58 -2.87
C LEU A 51 13.87 -2.11 -2.89
N ILE A 52 14.48 -2.82 -1.93
CA ILE A 52 14.37 -4.28 -1.79
C ILE A 52 12.91 -4.67 -1.52
N ASP A 53 12.24 -4.01 -0.59
CA ASP A 53 10.83 -4.28 -0.27
C ASP A 53 9.92 -4.07 -1.50
N GLY A 54 10.15 -3.00 -2.26
CA GLY A 54 9.40 -2.69 -3.48
C GLY A 54 9.63 -3.70 -4.61
N LEU A 55 10.89 -4.01 -4.92
CA LEU A 55 11.25 -4.98 -5.96
C LEU A 55 10.82 -6.40 -5.61
N SER A 56 10.99 -6.80 -4.36
CA SER A 56 10.61 -8.12 -3.90
C SER A 56 9.08 -8.30 -3.97
N SER A 57 8.31 -7.30 -3.57
CA SER A 57 6.84 -7.32 -3.72
C SER A 57 6.41 -7.33 -5.19
N MET A 58 7.04 -6.53 -6.04
CA MET A 58 6.79 -6.54 -7.49
C MET A 58 6.99 -7.93 -8.10
N ILE A 59 8.01 -8.68 -7.67
CA ILE A 59 8.32 -10.00 -8.20
C ILE A 59 7.41 -11.08 -7.59
N PHE A 60 7.18 -11.05 -6.27
CA PHE A 60 6.62 -12.19 -5.54
C PHE A 60 5.11 -12.11 -5.25
N SER A 61 4.46 -10.95 -5.37
CA SER A 61 3.02 -10.81 -5.06
C SER A 61 2.13 -11.73 -5.91
N SER A 62 2.44 -11.93 -7.19
CA SER A 62 1.66 -12.84 -8.05
C SER A 62 1.80 -14.30 -7.66
N PHE A 63 3.01 -14.71 -7.23
CA PHE A 63 3.26 -16.09 -6.78
C PHE A 63 2.52 -16.41 -5.49
N ILE A 64 2.40 -15.44 -4.58
CA ILE A 64 1.58 -15.57 -3.38
C ILE A 64 0.11 -15.74 -3.72
N GLY A 65 -0.40 -14.97 -4.69
CA GLY A 65 -1.77 -15.15 -5.16
C GLY A 65 -2.04 -16.58 -5.63
N VAL A 66 -1.15 -17.14 -6.44
CA VAL A 66 -1.24 -18.55 -6.88
C VAL A 66 -1.14 -19.53 -5.72
N PHE A 67 -0.23 -19.27 -4.77
CA PHE A 67 -0.09 -20.12 -3.59
C PHE A 67 -1.39 -20.13 -2.79
N LEU A 68 -2.00 -18.97 -2.56
CA LEU A 68 -3.26 -18.86 -1.84
C LEU A 68 -4.37 -19.58 -2.60
N ASP A 69 -4.47 -19.43 -3.92
CA ASP A 69 -5.54 -20.07 -4.71
C ASP A 69 -5.42 -21.60 -4.77
N LYS A 70 -4.19 -22.13 -4.84
CA LYS A 70 -3.96 -23.59 -4.93
C LYS A 70 -4.20 -24.35 -3.63
N ASN A 71 -4.19 -23.65 -2.50
CA ASN A 71 -4.29 -24.28 -1.19
C ASN A 71 -5.65 -24.03 -0.54
N GLU A 72 -5.99 -24.86 0.44
CA GLU A 72 -7.14 -24.61 1.31
C GLU A 72 -7.01 -23.25 2.00
N ARG A 73 -8.12 -22.51 2.13
CA ARG A 73 -8.14 -21.15 2.71
C ARG A 73 -7.46 -21.07 4.07
N ASN A 74 -7.75 -22.03 4.95
CA ASN A 74 -7.13 -22.06 6.28
C ASN A 74 -5.64 -22.39 6.21
N PHE A 75 -5.21 -23.32 5.36
CA PHE A 75 -3.77 -23.59 5.24
C PHE A 75 -3.03 -22.38 4.66
N GLY A 76 -3.56 -21.80 3.58
CA GLY A 76 -2.97 -20.65 2.90
C GLY A 76 -2.76 -19.46 3.83
N ILE A 77 -3.81 -19.00 4.52
CA ILE A 77 -3.71 -17.83 5.41
C ILE A 77 -2.78 -18.10 6.60
N GLN A 78 -2.80 -19.31 7.17
CA GLN A 78 -1.98 -19.64 8.34
C GLN A 78 -0.49 -19.75 7.99
N VAL A 79 -0.17 -20.27 6.79
CA VAL A 79 1.22 -20.29 6.30
C VAL A 79 1.72 -18.88 6.10
N VAL A 80 0.97 -18.03 5.41
CA VAL A 80 1.39 -16.65 5.15
C VAL A 80 1.53 -15.86 6.46
N LEU A 81 0.60 -16.02 7.38
CA LEU A 81 0.67 -15.43 8.73
C LEU A 81 1.91 -15.89 9.50
N ALA A 82 2.25 -17.17 9.44
CA ALA A 82 3.45 -17.72 10.08
C ALA A 82 4.73 -17.15 9.46
N PHE A 83 4.81 -17.09 8.12
CA PHE A 83 5.95 -16.50 7.42
C PHE A 83 6.12 -15.01 7.74
N ASN A 84 5.02 -14.24 7.84
CA ASN A 84 5.08 -12.84 8.23
C ASN A 84 5.71 -12.69 9.63
N ASN A 85 5.06 -13.27 10.64
CA ASN A 85 5.45 -13.09 12.03
C ASN A 85 6.84 -13.67 12.36
N LEU A 86 7.19 -14.85 11.85
CA LEU A 86 8.53 -15.42 12.05
C LEU A 86 9.62 -14.54 11.41
N SER A 87 9.35 -14.00 10.23
CA SER A 87 10.32 -13.15 9.53
C SER A 87 10.51 -11.81 10.23
N VAL A 88 9.43 -11.20 10.77
CA VAL A 88 9.53 -10.00 11.62
C VAL A 88 10.39 -10.28 12.85
N VAL A 89 10.18 -11.42 13.52
CA VAL A 89 10.95 -11.79 14.72
C VAL A 89 12.44 -11.98 14.40
N ILE A 90 12.76 -12.71 13.32
CA ILE A 90 14.16 -12.93 12.90
C ILE A 90 14.82 -11.61 12.53
N SER A 91 14.12 -10.75 11.76
CA SER A 91 14.63 -9.43 11.39
C SER A 91 14.85 -8.56 12.62
N SER A 92 13.91 -8.56 13.56
CA SER A 92 13.97 -7.79 14.79
C SER A 92 15.16 -8.22 15.67
N ILE A 93 15.31 -9.53 15.92
CA ILE A 93 16.45 -10.05 16.70
C ILE A 93 17.79 -9.72 16.02
N SER A 94 17.85 -9.82 14.69
CA SER A 94 19.07 -9.48 13.94
C SER A 94 19.42 -7.99 14.07
N LEU A 95 18.43 -7.11 14.01
CA LEU A 95 18.61 -5.66 14.24
C LEU A 95 19.00 -5.33 15.68
N TYR A 96 18.44 -6.05 16.67
CA TYR A 96 18.84 -5.88 18.07
C TYR A 96 20.35 -6.11 18.23
N PHE A 97 20.87 -7.21 17.68
CA PHE A 97 22.31 -7.48 17.72
C PHE A 97 23.13 -6.46 16.92
N CYS A 98 22.63 -5.98 15.77
CA CYS A 98 23.29 -4.90 15.02
C CYS A 98 23.37 -3.60 15.83
N LEU A 99 22.36 -3.29 16.64
CA LEU A 99 22.35 -2.09 17.50
C LEU A 99 23.22 -2.26 18.74
N ALA A 100 23.31 -3.48 19.29
CA ALA A 100 24.15 -3.78 20.45
C ALA A 100 25.65 -3.78 20.11
N GLU A 101 26.01 -4.17 18.89
CA GLU A 101 27.41 -4.28 18.47
C GLU A 101 27.98 -2.90 18.11
N LYS A 102 29.06 -2.50 18.79
CA LYS A 102 29.73 -1.21 18.55
C LYS A 102 30.74 -1.24 17.41
N GLU A 103 31.17 -2.42 16.97
CA GLU A 103 32.17 -2.60 15.92
C GLU A 103 31.55 -3.16 14.64
N CYS A 104 31.90 -2.56 13.50
CA CYS A 104 31.46 -3.00 12.16
C CYS A 104 32.24 -4.24 11.68
N ASN A 105 32.06 -5.36 12.39
CA ASN A 105 32.71 -6.63 12.07
C ASN A 105 31.93 -7.42 11.01
N THR A 106 32.51 -8.49 10.45
CA THR A 106 31.84 -9.33 9.44
C THR A 106 30.48 -9.84 9.92
N LEU A 107 30.37 -10.18 11.20
CA LEU A 107 29.13 -10.63 11.83
C LEU A 107 28.02 -9.56 11.79
N TYR A 108 28.36 -8.28 11.96
CA TYR A 108 27.42 -7.16 11.83
C TYR A 108 26.82 -7.11 10.42
N PHE A 109 27.65 -7.22 9.37
CA PHE A 109 27.16 -7.22 7.98
C PHE A 109 26.30 -8.44 7.66
N VAL A 110 26.63 -9.62 8.22
CA VAL A 110 25.82 -10.83 8.07
C VAL A 110 24.46 -10.66 8.73
N LEU A 111 24.41 -10.14 9.97
CA LEU A 111 23.16 -9.87 10.68
C LEU A 111 22.32 -8.82 9.96
N LEU A 112 22.95 -7.77 9.42
CA LEU A 112 22.27 -6.75 8.64
C LEU A 112 21.64 -7.33 7.36
N PHE A 113 22.37 -8.20 6.65
CA PHE A 113 21.83 -8.88 5.48
C PHE A 113 20.64 -9.79 5.85
N ILE A 114 20.74 -10.54 6.96
CA ILE A 114 19.64 -11.36 7.48
C ILE A 114 18.43 -10.48 7.80
N ALA A 115 18.62 -9.35 8.48
CA ALA A 115 17.55 -8.41 8.78
C ALA A 115 16.86 -7.89 7.51
N LEU A 116 17.61 -7.43 6.51
CA LEU A 116 17.07 -6.95 5.24
C LEU A 116 16.29 -8.06 4.50
N PHE A 117 16.86 -9.26 4.43
CA PHE A 117 16.24 -10.39 3.74
C PHE A 117 14.91 -10.80 4.40
N PHE A 118 14.92 -11.02 5.71
CA PHE A 118 13.70 -11.44 6.43
C PHE A 118 12.69 -10.31 6.52
N ASN A 119 13.09 -9.04 6.53
CA ASN A 119 12.11 -7.98 6.38
C ASN A 119 11.39 -8.06 5.02
N ALA A 120 12.12 -8.25 3.93
CA ALA A 120 11.51 -8.38 2.60
C ALA A 120 10.52 -9.57 2.54
N VAL A 121 10.88 -10.69 3.17
CA VAL A 121 9.99 -11.86 3.32
C VAL A 121 8.75 -11.52 4.15
N SER A 122 8.90 -10.78 5.26
CA SER A 122 7.77 -10.30 6.07
C SER A 122 6.84 -9.41 5.25
N ASN A 123 7.37 -8.43 4.50
CA ASN A 123 6.56 -7.52 3.70
C ASN A 123 5.77 -8.26 2.60
N ILE A 124 6.42 -9.22 1.94
CA ILE A 124 5.78 -10.12 0.97
C ILE A 124 4.65 -10.93 1.63
N ALA A 125 4.92 -11.51 2.81
CA ALA A 125 3.94 -12.30 3.54
C ALA A 125 2.76 -11.46 4.06
N SER A 126 3.01 -10.28 4.64
CA SER A 126 1.98 -9.29 4.99
C SER A 126 1.07 -8.96 3.79
N GLY A 127 1.66 -8.80 2.60
CA GLY A 127 0.90 -8.60 1.36
C GLY A 127 -0.04 -9.78 1.05
N GLY A 128 0.43 -11.02 1.22
CA GLY A 128 -0.38 -12.21 1.06
C GLY A 128 -1.48 -12.37 2.10
N GLU A 129 -1.21 -11.96 3.33
CA GLU A 129 -2.18 -11.96 4.41
C GLU A 129 -3.32 -10.98 4.10
N LYS A 130 -2.98 -9.74 3.74
CA LYS A 130 -3.94 -8.74 3.28
C LYS A 130 -4.73 -9.22 2.07
N LEU A 131 -4.11 -9.94 1.14
CA LEU A 131 -4.77 -10.54 -0.01
C LEU A 131 -5.82 -11.58 0.42
N ALA A 132 -5.46 -12.50 1.32
CA ALA A 132 -6.36 -13.53 1.85
C ALA A 132 -7.56 -12.90 2.60
N PHE A 133 -7.31 -11.95 3.49
CA PHE A 133 -8.37 -11.25 4.24
C PHE A 133 -9.27 -10.44 3.30
N SER A 134 -8.67 -9.47 2.59
CA SER A 134 -9.43 -8.43 1.91
C SER A 134 -9.97 -8.84 0.56
N LYS A 135 -9.42 -9.86 -0.09
CA LYS A 135 -9.83 -10.21 -1.47
C LYS A 135 -10.50 -11.56 -1.58
N ASP A 136 -10.31 -12.48 -0.64
CA ASP A 136 -10.99 -13.79 -0.65
C ASP A 136 -11.99 -13.94 0.53
N TRP A 137 -11.50 -13.98 1.77
CA TRP A 137 -12.34 -14.33 2.93
C TRP A 137 -13.52 -13.37 3.12
N ILE A 138 -13.30 -12.05 2.95
CA ILE A 138 -14.39 -11.08 3.10
C ILE A 138 -15.48 -11.23 2.05
N VAL A 139 -15.12 -11.69 0.84
CA VAL A 139 -16.08 -11.92 -0.24
C VAL A 139 -16.99 -13.08 0.13
N VAL A 140 -16.40 -14.21 0.53
CA VAL A 140 -17.13 -15.41 0.97
C VAL A 140 -18.05 -15.10 2.16
N LEU A 141 -17.55 -14.35 3.15
CA LEU A 141 -18.34 -13.97 4.34
C LEU A 141 -19.51 -13.04 3.99
N SER A 142 -19.32 -12.11 3.05
CA SER A 142 -20.36 -11.13 2.67
C SER A 142 -21.43 -11.77 1.79
N GLU A 143 -21.03 -12.62 0.85
CA GLU A 143 -21.93 -13.36 -0.04
C GLU A 143 -22.89 -14.27 0.73
N HIS A 144 -22.38 -15.00 1.72
CA HIS A 144 -23.16 -15.95 2.52
C HIS A 144 -23.80 -15.32 3.78
N SER A 145 -23.97 -14.00 3.79
CA SER A 145 -24.58 -13.25 4.91
C SER A 145 -26.08 -12.98 4.76
N ASN A 146 -26.73 -13.52 3.72
CA ASN A 146 -28.12 -13.22 3.32
C ASN A 146 -28.39 -11.71 3.18
N GLY A 147 -27.44 -10.97 2.61
CA GLY A 147 -27.57 -9.53 2.39
C GLY A 147 -27.55 -8.67 3.66
N LYS A 148 -27.35 -9.25 4.85
CA LYS A 148 -27.21 -8.49 6.11
C LYS A 148 -25.93 -7.66 6.15
N PHE A 149 -24.87 -8.15 5.52
CA PHE A 149 -23.58 -7.48 5.42
C PHE A 149 -23.18 -7.39 3.95
N THR A 150 -23.40 -6.22 3.36
CA THR A 150 -23.02 -5.99 1.96
C THR A 150 -21.52 -5.92 1.81
N LEU A 151 -21.00 -6.31 0.64
CA LEU A 151 -19.57 -6.21 0.33
C LEU A 151 -19.05 -4.76 0.46
N ALA A 152 -19.89 -3.78 0.12
CA ALA A 152 -19.57 -2.36 0.27
C ALA A 152 -19.39 -1.96 1.74
N ASP A 153 -20.33 -2.36 2.63
CA ASP A 153 -20.24 -2.10 4.06
C ASP A 153 -19.03 -2.83 4.68
N SER A 154 -18.74 -4.04 4.20
CA SER A 154 -17.60 -4.86 4.62
C SER A 154 -16.25 -4.24 4.25
N ASN A 155 -16.05 -3.89 2.97
CA ASN A 155 -14.83 -3.26 2.48
C ASN A 155 -14.58 -1.91 3.15
N SER A 156 -15.63 -1.12 3.35
CA SER A 156 -15.57 0.14 4.09
C SER A 156 -15.01 -0.07 5.51
N LYS A 157 -15.55 -1.05 6.26
CA LYS A 157 -15.05 -1.36 7.61
C LYS A 157 -13.61 -1.83 7.62
N MET A 158 -13.22 -2.70 6.69
CA MET A 158 -11.82 -3.13 6.57
C MET A 158 -10.89 -1.94 6.32
N HIS A 159 -11.28 -1.04 5.42
CA HIS A 159 -10.49 0.15 5.14
C HIS A 159 -10.39 1.08 6.36
N ILE A 160 -11.48 1.28 7.12
CA ILE A 160 -11.45 2.07 8.36
C ILE A 160 -10.46 1.47 9.37
N ILE A 161 -10.46 0.15 9.53
CA ILE A 161 -9.54 -0.55 10.44
C ILE A 161 -8.08 -0.34 10.01
N ASP A 162 -7.76 -0.51 8.71
CA ASP A 162 -6.40 -0.30 8.22
C ASP A 162 -5.93 1.16 8.37
N GLN A 163 -6.78 2.13 8.06
CA GLN A 163 -6.44 3.56 8.25
C GLN A 163 -6.27 3.93 9.73
N ALA A 164 -7.11 3.38 10.61
CA ALA A 164 -6.97 3.59 12.04
C ALA A 164 -5.65 3.00 12.56
N ALA A 165 -5.29 1.80 12.11
CA ALA A 165 -3.99 1.19 12.42
C ALA A 165 -2.82 2.02 11.89
N ALA A 166 -2.89 2.50 10.65
CA ALA A 166 -1.86 3.35 10.05
C ALA A 166 -1.67 4.69 10.77
N MET A 167 -2.74 5.24 11.37
CA MET A 167 -2.70 6.48 12.14
C MET A 167 -2.19 6.25 13.58
N LEU A 168 -2.66 5.20 14.25
CA LEU A 168 -2.39 4.97 15.66
C LEU A 168 -1.04 4.28 15.91
N SER A 169 -0.58 3.40 15.00
CA SER A 169 0.64 2.62 15.20
C SER A 169 1.90 3.49 15.32
N PRO A 170 2.13 4.51 14.47
CA PRO A 170 3.26 5.42 14.65
C PRO A 170 3.21 6.22 15.94
N LEU A 171 2.01 6.56 16.44
CA LEU A 171 1.85 7.26 17.73
C LEU A 171 2.24 6.36 18.90
N ILE A 172 1.82 5.09 18.87
CA ILE A 172 2.17 4.11 19.90
C ILE A 172 3.69 3.89 19.92
N VAL A 173 4.30 3.59 18.77
CA VAL A 173 5.75 3.38 18.69
C VAL A 173 6.52 4.66 19.02
N GLY A 174 6.06 5.82 18.55
CA GLY A 174 6.63 7.12 18.88
C GLY A 174 6.60 7.44 20.37
N TYR A 175 5.51 7.09 21.06
CA TYR A 175 5.40 7.22 22.51
C TYR A 175 6.30 6.21 23.25
N MET A 176 6.42 4.97 22.76
CA MET A 176 7.37 3.99 23.33
C MET A 176 8.81 4.51 23.27
N LEU A 177 9.18 5.21 22.19
CA LEU A 177 10.50 5.80 21.99
C LEU A 177 10.86 6.91 22.97
N THR A 178 9.91 7.53 23.66
CA THR A 178 10.23 8.55 24.67
C THR A 178 10.68 7.96 26.00
N PHE A 179 10.41 6.68 26.26
CA PHE A 179 10.71 6.02 27.54
C PHE A 179 11.64 4.81 27.42
N GLN A 180 11.79 4.24 26.22
CA GLN A 180 12.55 3.01 26.00
C GLN A 180 13.65 3.22 24.97
N SER A 181 14.74 2.47 25.11
CA SER A 181 15.81 2.45 24.12
C SER A 181 15.38 1.73 22.84
N TYR A 182 16.06 2.02 21.73
CA TYR A 182 15.77 1.37 20.45
C TYR A 182 16.00 -0.14 20.48
N GLU A 183 16.99 -0.62 21.24
CA GLU A 183 17.23 -2.06 21.43
C GLU A 183 16.04 -2.71 22.16
N THR A 184 15.55 -2.07 23.22
CA THR A 184 14.43 -2.59 24.02
C THR A 184 13.14 -2.64 23.19
N ILE A 185 12.87 -1.61 22.39
CA ILE A 185 11.69 -1.55 21.52
C ILE A 185 11.70 -2.67 20.49
N THR A 186 12.87 -2.98 19.94
CA THR A 186 13.05 -4.07 18.96
C THR A 186 12.58 -5.40 19.57
N ILE A 187 12.99 -5.70 20.81
CA ILE A 187 12.54 -6.90 21.53
C ILE A 187 11.05 -6.85 21.87
N ILE A 188 10.53 -5.71 22.33
CA ILE A 188 9.09 -5.56 22.63
C ILE A 188 8.25 -5.86 21.38
N LEU A 189 8.65 -5.34 20.21
CA LEU A 189 7.95 -5.58 18.95
C LEU A 189 8.05 -7.04 18.49
N ALA A 190 9.19 -7.71 18.71
CA ALA A 190 9.31 -9.15 18.42
C ALA A 190 8.34 -9.97 19.29
N CYS A 191 8.28 -9.68 20.60
CA CYS A 191 7.35 -10.33 21.53
C CYS A 191 5.89 -10.03 21.16
N TRP A 192 5.58 -8.79 20.80
CA TRP A 192 4.25 -8.39 20.35
C TRP A 192 3.79 -9.20 19.13
N ASN A 193 4.65 -9.32 18.10
CA ASN A 193 4.31 -10.08 16.88
C ASN A 193 4.12 -11.58 17.15
N LEU A 194 4.91 -12.20 18.03
CA LEU A 194 4.69 -13.60 18.44
C LEU A 194 3.35 -13.76 19.16
N PHE A 195 3.03 -12.84 20.06
CA PHE A 195 1.78 -12.88 20.82
C PHE A 195 0.56 -12.64 19.94
N SER A 196 0.61 -11.63 19.05
CA SER A 196 -0.45 -11.34 18.10
C SER A 196 -0.70 -12.53 17.16
N TRP A 197 0.38 -13.15 16.66
CA TRP A 197 0.29 -14.35 15.82
C TRP A 197 -0.52 -15.48 16.48
N ILE A 198 -0.25 -15.78 17.75
CA ILE A 198 -0.98 -16.84 18.50
C ILE A 198 -2.47 -16.51 18.57
N ILE A 199 -2.81 -15.25 18.86
CA ILE A 199 -4.21 -14.81 18.95
C ILE A 199 -4.88 -14.92 17.57
N GLU A 200 -4.24 -14.40 16.53
CA GLU A 200 -4.76 -14.43 15.16
C GLU A 200 -4.98 -15.85 14.65
N PHE A 201 -4.03 -16.76 14.92
CA PHE A 201 -4.16 -18.18 14.62
C PHE A 201 -5.45 -18.76 15.24
N ILE A 202 -5.68 -18.50 16.54
CA ILE A 202 -6.86 -18.99 17.26
C ILE A 202 -8.15 -18.38 16.68
N LEU A 203 -8.18 -17.07 16.43
CA LEU A 203 -9.36 -16.38 15.91
C LEU A 203 -9.73 -16.88 14.50
N LEU A 204 -8.75 -16.98 13.61
CA LEU A 204 -8.94 -17.46 12.25
C LEU A 204 -9.34 -18.93 12.20
N LYS A 205 -8.71 -19.79 13.02
CA LYS A 205 -9.08 -21.20 13.08
C LYS A 205 -10.51 -21.38 13.60
N LYS A 206 -10.90 -20.60 14.61
CA LYS A 206 -12.27 -20.58 15.13
C LYS A 206 -13.27 -20.12 14.07
N LEU A 207 -12.95 -19.06 13.33
CA LEU A 207 -13.76 -18.55 12.24
C LEU A 207 -13.94 -19.59 11.13
N TYR A 208 -12.84 -20.20 10.67
CA TYR A 208 -12.85 -21.26 9.66
C TYR A 208 -13.70 -22.47 10.06
N ASN A 209 -13.61 -22.88 11.32
CA ASN A 209 -14.43 -23.98 11.82
C ASN A 209 -15.91 -23.63 11.93
N SER A 210 -16.24 -22.35 12.11
CA SER A 210 -17.61 -21.85 12.29
C SER A 210 -18.35 -21.58 10.97
N VAL A 211 -17.63 -21.35 9.86
CA VAL A 211 -18.22 -21.01 8.55
C VAL A 211 -17.91 -22.12 7.53
N PRO A 212 -18.85 -23.04 7.23
CA PRO A 212 -18.61 -24.16 6.33
C PRO A 212 -18.17 -23.75 4.93
N HIS A 213 -18.69 -22.64 4.40
CA HIS A 213 -18.38 -22.18 3.03
C HIS A 213 -16.93 -21.72 2.85
N LEU A 214 -16.19 -21.43 3.92
CA LEU A 214 -14.75 -21.20 3.82
C LEU A 214 -13.97 -22.48 3.48
N LYS A 215 -14.54 -23.66 3.76
CA LYS A 215 -13.92 -24.98 3.53
C LYS A 215 -14.09 -25.46 2.10
N THR A 216 -15.10 -24.97 1.40
CA THR A 216 -15.40 -25.32 0.01
C THR A 216 -14.84 -24.24 -0.90
N ARG A 217 -14.07 -24.63 -1.92
CA ARG A 217 -13.86 -23.79 -3.10
C ARG A 217 -14.79 -24.29 -4.19
N GLU A 218 -15.55 -23.41 -4.80
CA GLU A 218 -16.24 -23.77 -6.05
C GLU A 218 -15.18 -23.94 -7.12
N HIS A 219 -14.73 -25.17 -7.36
CA HIS A 219 -14.12 -25.51 -8.63
C HIS A 219 -15.25 -25.69 -9.64
N SER A 220 -15.23 -24.89 -10.69
CA SER A 220 -16.16 -24.93 -11.82
C SER A 220 -15.98 -26.23 -12.60
N THR A 221 -16.38 -27.37 -12.06
CA THR A 221 -16.79 -28.52 -12.88
C THR A 221 -18.18 -28.21 -13.43
N SER A 222 -18.22 -27.34 -14.43
CA SER A 222 -19.32 -27.30 -15.39
C SER A 222 -18.88 -28.02 -16.66
N GLU A 223 -18.76 -29.35 -16.57
CA GLU A 223 -19.01 -30.21 -17.72
C GLU A 223 -20.17 -31.12 -17.34
N THR A 224 -21.29 -30.83 -18.00
CA THR A 224 -22.49 -31.62 -18.06
C THR A 224 -22.14 -33.05 -18.47
N GLU A 225 -22.84 -34.02 -17.89
CA GLU A 225 -22.75 -35.45 -18.15
C GLU A 225 -22.56 -35.79 -19.64
N VAL A 226 -21.41 -36.38 -20.00
CA VAL A 226 -21.32 -37.36 -21.09
C VAL A 226 -20.42 -38.52 -20.63
N PRO A 227 -20.95 -39.72 -20.38
CA PRO A 227 -20.14 -40.87 -19.99
C PRO A 227 -19.51 -41.51 -21.24
N PHE A 228 -18.27 -41.14 -21.60
CA PHE A 228 -17.45 -41.99 -22.48
C PHE A 228 -15.93 -41.81 -22.30
N MET A 229 -15.26 -42.96 -22.12
CA MET A 229 -13.80 -43.24 -22.05
C MET A 229 -13.02 -42.89 -20.77
N ILE A 230 -12.98 -43.86 -19.86
CA ILE A 230 -12.13 -43.95 -18.67
C ILE A 230 -10.68 -44.48 -18.94
N ASN A 231 -10.28 -44.78 -20.18
CA ASN A 231 -9.06 -45.59 -20.39
C ASN A 231 -7.74 -44.87 -20.74
N THR A 232 -7.64 -43.54 -20.71
CA THR A 232 -6.38 -42.83 -21.06
C THR A 232 -5.63 -42.18 -19.88
N LEU A 233 -6.16 -42.24 -18.65
CA LEU A 233 -5.63 -41.50 -17.48
C LEU A 233 -4.38 -42.10 -16.79
N LYS A 234 -3.64 -43.01 -17.44
CA LYS A 234 -2.40 -43.56 -16.84
C LYS A 234 -1.11 -42.91 -17.31
N HIS A 235 -1.12 -42.04 -18.33
CA HIS A 235 0.12 -41.49 -18.90
C HIS A 235 0.51 -40.06 -18.46
N ASP A 236 -0.34 -39.33 -17.74
CA ASP A 236 -0.10 -37.90 -17.45
C ASP A 236 0.69 -37.59 -16.16
N LYS A 237 1.23 -38.61 -15.47
CA LYS A 237 1.98 -38.38 -14.21
C LYS A 237 3.42 -37.88 -14.42
N GLU A 238 3.97 -37.86 -15.64
CA GLU A 238 5.37 -37.44 -15.89
C GLU A 238 5.55 -35.99 -16.39
N MET A 239 4.49 -35.26 -16.73
CA MET A 239 4.60 -33.89 -17.32
C MET A 239 4.79 -32.75 -16.31
N ASN A 240 4.83 -33.02 -15.01
CA ASN A 240 4.68 -31.98 -13.98
C ASN A 240 5.93 -31.15 -13.64
N LYS A 241 7.09 -31.37 -14.28
CA LYS A 241 8.34 -30.64 -13.99
C LYS A 241 8.65 -29.46 -14.94
N LYS A 242 7.89 -29.27 -16.03
CA LYS A 242 8.12 -28.21 -17.04
C LYS A 242 7.14 -27.00 -16.95
N ASN A 243 6.24 -26.97 -15.97
CA ASN A 243 5.08 -26.05 -15.96
C ASN A 243 5.32 -24.65 -15.34
N ASN A 244 6.42 -24.39 -14.61
CA ASN A 244 6.54 -23.14 -13.86
C ASN A 244 6.69 -21.85 -14.72
N LYS A 245 7.27 -21.92 -15.93
CA LYS A 245 7.32 -20.77 -16.85
C LYS A 245 6.01 -20.54 -17.61
N LYS A 246 5.23 -21.61 -17.86
CA LYS A 246 3.89 -21.51 -18.46
C LYS A 246 2.89 -20.87 -17.48
N THR A 247 3.10 -21.00 -16.17
CA THR A 247 2.22 -20.40 -15.16
C THR A 247 2.25 -18.87 -15.11
N LEU A 248 3.40 -18.19 -15.13
CA LEU A 248 3.44 -16.71 -15.03
C LEU A 248 2.84 -16.02 -16.25
N ILE A 249 3.15 -16.50 -17.45
CA ILE A 249 2.57 -15.96 -18.69
C ILE A 249 1.06 -16.17 -18.69
N ASN A 250 0.59 -17.33 -18.25
CA ASN A 250 -0.84 -17.59 -18.12
C ASN A 250 -1.51 -16.67 -17.08
N MET A 251 -0.87 -16.43 -15.92
CA MET A 251 -1.39 -15.48 -14.91
C MET A 251 -1.56 -14.07 -15.48
N LEU A 252 -0.51 -13.56 -16.13
CA LEU A 252 -0.52 -12.23 -16.75
C LEU A 252 -1.59 -12.17 -17.83
N ARG A 253 -1.68 -13.21 -18.66
CA ARG A 253 -2.71 -13.32 -19.69
C ARG A 253 -4.11 -13.27 -19.10
N THR A 254 -4.40 -14.07 -18.06
CA THR A 254 -5.69 -14.04 -17.36
C THR A 254 -6.03 -12.65 -16.83
N TYR A 255 -5.04 -11.93 -16.28
CA TYR A 255 -5.23 -10.57 -15.79
C TYR A 255 -5.51 -9.56 -16.92
N PHE A 256 -4.72 -9.57 -18.00
CA PHE A 256 -4.85 -8.62 -19.11
C PHE A 256 -6.08 -8.86 -19.99
N GLU A 257 -6.52 -10.11 -20.15
CA GLU A 257 -7.72 -10.47 -20.92
C GLU A 257 -9.02 -10.23 -20.13
N HIS A 258 -8.93 -9.96 -18.83
CA HIS A 258 -10.10 -9.82 -17.96
C HIS A 258 -10.92 -8.56 -18.31
N PRO A 259 -12.27 -8.62 -18.35
CA PRO A 259 -13.11 -7.49 -18.81
C PRO A 259 -13.03 -6.22 -17.94
N ILE A 260 -12.58 -6.34 -16.69
CA ILE A 260 -12.36 -5.21 -15.78
C ILE A 260 -10.88 -4.76 -15.72
N PHE A 261 -10.00 -5.32 -16.56
CA PHE A 261 -8.56 -4.99 -16.62
C PHE A 261 -8.35 -3.48 -16.64
N LEU A 262 -9.06 -2.77 -17.51
CA LEU A 262 -8.85 -1.34 -17.69
C LEU A 262 -9.18 -0.51 -16.44
N SER A 263 -10.12 -0.98 -15.61
CA SER A 263 -10.40 -0.38 -14.30
C SER A 263 -9.28 -0.67 -13.29
N ALA A 264 -8.77 -1.90 -13.26
CA ALA A 264 -7.69 -2.31 -12.38
C ALA A 264 -6.36 -1.62 -12.75
N PHE A 265 -6.09 -1.47 -14.05
CA PHE A 265 -4.95 -0.73 -14.58
C PHE A 265 -5.02 0.76 -14.25
N ALA A 266 -6.20 1.36 -14.29
CA ALA A 266 -6.39 2.74 -13.84
C ALA A 266 -6.00 2.92 -12.36
N LEU A 267 -6.34 1.97 -11.48
CA LEU A 267 -5.86 1.99 -10.09
C LEU A 267 -4.34 1.87 -10.01
N ALA A 268 -3.73 1.00 -10.81
CA ALA A 268 -2.28 0.83 -10.83
C ALA A 268 -1.53 2.10 -11.28
N LEU A 269 -2.07 2.83 -12.25
CA LEU A 269 -1.52 4.13 -12.67
C LEU A 269 -1.53 5.18 -11.54
N LEU A 270 -2.45 5.10 -10.58
CA LEU A 270 -2.46 6.01 -9.42
C LEU A 270 -1.28 5.77 -8.46
N TYR A 271 -0.60 4.62 -8.53
CA TYR A 271 0.64 4.37 -7.77
C TYR A 271 1.86 5.08 -8.40
N PHE A 272 1.77 5.48 -9.68
CA PHE A 272 2.79 6.29 -10.35
C PHE A 272 2.59 7.77 -10.03
N THR A 273 2.76 8.15 -8.76
CA THR A 273 2.55 9.55 -8.33
C THR A 273 3.45 9.97 -7.19
N VAL A 274 4.12 11.12 -7.32
CA VAL A 274 4.81 11.78 -6.19
C VAL A 274 3.85 12.61 -5.32
N LEU A 275 2.58 12.73 -5.73
CA LEU A 275 1.55 13.57 -5.10
C LEU A 275 0.78 12.85 -3.98
N GLY A 276 1.40 11.88 -3.35
CA GLY A 276 0.88 11.23 -2.15
C GLY A 276 1.22 12.00 -0.87
N SER A 277 0.48 11.70 0.20
CA SER A 277 0.89 11.87 1.61
C SER A 277 2.05 10.94 2.00
N ASP A 278 2.63 10.27 1.02
CA ASP A 278 3.77 9.38 1.16
C ASP A 278 5.02 10.25 1.28
N GLY A 279 6.16 9.68 1.72
CA GLY A 279 7.33 10.44 2.15
C GLY A 279 7.85 11.51 1.18
N LEU A 280 7.62 11.37 -0.14
CA LEU A 280 8.19 12.23 -1.18
C LEU A 280 7.50 13.60 -1.29
N GLY A 281 6.17 13.67 -1.40
CA GLY A 281 5.45 14.94 -1.48
C GLY A 281 5.62 15.75 -0.19
N ILE A 282 5.64 15.06 0.95
CA ILE A 282 5.94 15.66 2.24
C ILE A 282 7.40 16.10 2.36
N GLY A 283 8.34 15.31 1.81
CA GLY A 283 9.76 15.69 1.72
C GLY A 283 9.94 16.99 0.95
N TYR A 284 9.26 17.13 -0.20
CA TYR A 284 9.21 18.38 -0.96
C TYR A 284 8.68 19.54 -0.10
N ALA A 285 7.54 19.36 0.57
CA ALA A 285 7.01 20.39 1.48
C ALA A 285 8.00 20.79 2.58
N LYS A 286 8.76 19.82 3.13
CA LYS A 286 9.82 20.07 4.13
C LYS A 286 10.96 20.89 3.54
N THR A 287 11.40 20.58 2.32
CA THR A 287 12.49 21.31 1.65
C THR A 287 12.14 22.78 1.37
N LEU A 288 10.84 23.11 1.33
CA LEU A 288 10.34 24.49 1.21
C LEU A 288 10.31 25.26 2.54
N GLY A 289 10.82 24.66 3.62
CA GLY A 289 10.92 25.28 4.94
C GLY A 289 9.67 25.11 5.80
N LEU A 290 8.78 24.17 5.47
CA LEU A 290 7.61 23.89 6.29
C LEU A 290 8.00 23.19 7.61
N PRO A 291 7.56 23.67 8.78
CA PRO A 291 7.83 23.02 10.06
C PRO A 291 7.30 21.59 10.15
N GLU A 292 7.97 20.75 10.95
CA GLU A 292 7.61 19.34 11.13
C GLU A 292 6.20 19.14 11.73
N VAL A 293 5.72 20.12 12.52
CA VAL A 293 4.37 20.13 13.07
C VAL A 293 3.31 20.12 11.96
N TRP A 294 3.48 20.94 10.92
CA TRP A 294 2.56 21.00 9.78
C TRP A 294 2.60 19.72 8.95
N ILE A 295 3.77 19.08 8.86
CA ILE A 295 3.91 17.76 8.25
C ILE A 295 3.08 16.73 9.04
N GLY A 296 3.21 16.70 10.36
CA GLY A 296 2.42 15.82 11.22
C GLY A 296 0.90 16.05 11.05
N TYR A 297 0.47 17.31 11.05
CA TYR A 297 -0.93 17.68 10.84
C TYR A 297 -1.45 17.26 9.46
N SER A 298 -0.68 17.46 8.40
CA SER A 298 -1.05 17.06 7.04
C SER A 298 -1.28 15.55 6.91
N ARG A 299 -0.44 14.73 7.55
CA ARG A 299 -0.59 13.27 7.59
C ARG A 299 -1.85 12.87 8.33
N PHE A 300 -2.08 13.46 9.50
CA PHE A 300 -3.29 13.21 10.29
C PHE A 300 -4.56 13.54 9.49
N MET A 301 -4.61 14.72 8.86
CA MET A 301 -5.75 15.13 8.03
C MET A 301 -5.93 14.24 6.79
N GLY A 302 -4.85 13.81 6.16
CA GLY A 302 -4.89 12.86 5.05
C GLY A 302 -5.49 11.50 5.45
N SER A 303 -5.12 10.98 6.61
CA SER A 303 -5.71 9.75 7.18
C SER A 303 -7.17 9.96 7.57
N ALA A 304 -7.52 11.11 8.16
CA ALA A 304 -8.91 11.45 8.52
C ALA A 304 -9.83 11.51 7.29
N LEU A 305 -9.36 12.11 6.18
CA LEU A 305 -10.11 12.10 4.91
C LEU A 305 -10.21 10.71 4.29
N GLY A 306 -9.22 9.83 4.50
CA GLY A 306 -9.31 8.42 4.11
C GLY A 306 -10.37 7.64 4.89
N VAL A 307 -10.46 7.85 6.21
CA VAL A 307 -11.55 7.31 7.03
C VAL A 307 -12.89 7.90 6.60
N GLY A 308 -12.94 9.22 6.36
CA GLY A 308 -14.15 9.91 5.87
C GLY A 308 -14.65 9.35 4.53
N SER A 309 -13.74 9.08 3.59
CA SER A 309 -14.06 8.45 2.31
C SER A 309 -14.66 7.05 2.49
N ALA A 310 -14.06 6.24 3.36
CA ALA A 310 -14.57 4.90 3.65
C ALA A 310 -15.96 4.92 4.31
N LEU A 311 -16.22 5.86 5.23
CA LEU A 311 -17.54 6.03 5.84
C LEU A 311 -18.60 6.46 4.82
N MET A 312 -18.22 7.33 3.87
CA MET A 312 -19.12 7.81 2.83
C MET A 312 -19.32 6.79 1.70
N TYR A 313 -18.38 5.87 1.49
CA TYR A 313 -18.40 4.92 0.38
C TYR A 313 -19.71 4.11 0.30
N PRO A 314 -20.19 3.41 1.35
CA PRO A 314 -21.42 2.63 1.26
C PRO A 314 -22.65 3.50 1.00
N ILE A 315 -22.66 4.75 1.50
CA ILE A 315 -23.77 5.69 1.30
C ILE A 315 -23.84 6.09 -0.18
N ILE A 316 -22.71 6.53 -0.74
CA ILE A 316 -22.61 6.92 -2.15
C ILE A 316 -22.88 5.71 -3.05
N GLN A 317 -22.29 4.55 -2.74
CA GLN A 317 -22.46 3.31 -3.49
C GLN A 317 -23.92 2.85 -3.53
N LYS A 318 -24.68 2.97 -2.43
CA LYS A 318 -26.12 2.67 -2.41
C LYS A 318 -26.93 3.62 -3.30
N CYS A 319 -26.52 4.88 -3.41
CA CYS A 319 -27.21 5.89 -4.22
C CYS A 319 -26.92 5.78 -5.72
N ILE A 320 -25.66 5.62 -6.12
CA ILE A 320 -25.24 5.72 -7.53
C ILE A 320 -24.60 4.45 -8.10
N GLY A 321 -24.33 3.45 -7.26
CA GLY A 321 -23.67 2.19 -7.64
C GLY A 321 -22.15 2.28 -7.72
N THR A 322 -21.49 1.14 -7.53
CA THR A 322 -20.02 0.99 -7.41
C THR A 322 -19.23 1.68 -8.53
N ARG A 323 -19.65 1.48 -9.78
CA ARG A 323 -18.97 2.03 -10.97
C ARG A 323 -18.98 3.56 -11.00
N LYS A 324 -20.12 4.18 -10.66
CA LYS A 324 -20.27 5.64 -10.64
C LYS A 324 -19.56 6.24 -9.42
N THR A 325 -19.56 5.55 -8.29
CA THR A 325 -18.77 5.94 -7.11
C THR A 325 -17.28 6.03 -7.44
N GLY A 326 -16.72 5.04 -8.15
CA GLY A 326 -15.34 5.10 -8.62
C GLY A 326 -15.07 6.27 -9.56
N PHE A 327 -16.01 6.59 -10.45
CA PHE A 327 -15.90 7.75 -11.35
C PHE A 327 -15.89 9.08 -10.59
N LEU A 328 -16.80 9.24 -9.61
CA LEU A 328 -16.81 10.39 -8.72
C LEU A 328 -15.47 10.53 -7.98
N GLY A 329 -14.90 9.41 -7.53
CA GLY A 329 -13.58 9.37 -6.92
C GLY A 329 -12.50 9.95 -7.82
N PHE A 330 -12.45 9.55 -9.11
CA PHE A 330 -11.50 10.12 -10.07
C PHE A 330 -11.73 11.60 -10.33
N VAL A 331 -12.98 12.06 -10.45
CA VAL A 331 -13.31 13.48 -10.64
C VAL A 331 -12.77 14.30 -9.45
N LEU A 332 -13.02 13.84 -8.23
CA LEU A 332 -12.49 14.47 -7.02
C LEU A 332 -10.95 14.43 -6.99
N GLN A 333 -10.34 13.29 -7.34
CA GLN A 333 -8.89 13.13 -7.38
C GLN A 333 -8.22 14.14 -8.33
N VAL A 334 -8.70 14.23 -9.58
CA VAL A 334 -8.16 15.15 -10.60
C VAL A 334 -8.40 16.60 -10.20
N SER A 335 -9.58 16.91 -9.65
CA SER A 335 -9.93 18.27 -9.20
C SER A 335 -9.03 18.72 -8.05
N CYS A 336 -8.85 17.89 -7.03
CA CYS A 336 -7.98 18.20 -5.89
C CYS A 336 -6.50 18.30 -6.28
N LEU A 337 -6.00 17.40 -7.14
CA LEU A 337 -4.60 17.44 -7.56
C LEU A 337 -4.28 18.57 -8.54
N SER A 338 -5.30 19.21 -9.15
CA SER A 338 -5.08 20.42 -9.95
C SER A 338 -4.46 21.56 -9.12
N PHE A 339 -4.76 21.63 -7.82
CA PHE A 339 -4.11 22.57 -6.90
C PHE A 339 -2.60 22.34 -6.80
N CYS A 340 -2.13 21.09 -6.91
CA CYS A 340 -0.69 20.79 -6.92
C CYS A 340 -0.01 21.35 -8.17
N ILE A 341 -0.69 21.34 -9.32
CA ILE A 341 -0.16 21.94 -10.55
C ILE A 341 -0.15 23.46 -10.44
N ILE A 342 -1.22 24.06 -9.92
CA ILE A 342 -1.28 25.50 -9.65
C ILE A 342 -0.13 25.92 -8.72
N SER A 343 0.19 25.10 -7.72
CA SER A 343 1.25 25.37 -6.74
C SER A 343 2.63 25.62 -7.35
N ILE A 344 2.93 25.00 -8.50
CA ILE A 344 4.21 25.16 -9.21
C ILE A 344 4.40 26.61 -9.66
N PHE A 345 3.32 27.27 -10.08
CA PHE A 345 3.35 28.61 -10.67
C PHE A 345 3.11 29.73 -9.64
N LEU A 346 2.91 29.38 -8.38
CA LEU A 346 2.69 30.35 -7.30
C LEU A 346 4.01 30.85 -6.71
N THR A 347 3.96 32.05 -6.13
CA THR A 347 5.10 32.66 -5.45
C THR A 347 5.60 31.77 -4.30
N GLY A 348 6.92 31.61 -4.21
CA GLY A 348 7.57 30.70 -3.25
C GLY A 348 7.81 29.29 -3.78
N SER A 349 7.39 28.97 -5.01
CA SER A 349 7.81 27.75 -5.70
C SER A 349 9.29 27.83 -6.08
N PRO A 350 10.10 26.78 -5.82
CA PRO A 350 11.51 26.68 -6.20
C PRO A 350 11.67 26.16 -7.63
N PHE A 351 10.57 25.98 -8.37
CA PHE A 351 10.59 25.42 -9.72
C PHE A 351 11.24 26.41 -10.69
N ASP A 352 12.52 26.18 -10.97
CA ASP A 352 13.29 26.90 -11.97
C ASP A 352 14.03 25.90 -12.87
N PRO A 353 13.38 25.46 -13.97
CA PRO A 353 13.98 24.51 -14.89
C PRO A 353 15.12 25.12 -15.72
N ILE A 354 15.14 26.45 -15.89
CA ILE A 354 16.14 27.15 -16.70
C ILE A 354 17.45 27.20 -15.90
N GLU A 355 17.39 27.63 -14.65
CA GLU A 355 18.55 27.66 -13.75
C GLU A 355 19.15 26.25 -13.56
N PHE A 356 18.30 25.21 -13.47
CA PHE A 356 18.78 23.83 -13.42
C PHE A 356 19.56 23.45 -14.69
N TYR A 357 19.01 23.74 -15.87
CA TYR A 357 19.67 23.42 -17.14
C TYR A 357 21.01 24.14 -17.28
N GLU A 358 21.07 25.42 -16.90
CA GLU A 358 22.29 26.22 -16.94
C GLU A 358 23.36 25.75 -15.95
N THR A 359 22.96 25.24 -14.78
CA THR A 359 23.87 24.75 -13.73
C THR A 359 24.14 23.24 -13.83
N PHE A 360 23.57 22.54 -14.81
CA PHE A 360 23.65 21.09 -14.91
C PHE A 360 25.06 20.62 -15.29
N ASN A 361 25.65 19.78 -14.45
CA ASN A 361 26.89 19.08 -14.74
C ASN A 361 26.68 17.57 -14.59
N PHE A 362 26.89 16.83 -15.68
CA PHE A 362 26.67 15.39 -15.70
C PHE A 362 27.55 14.64 -14.69
N SER A 363 28.80 15.07 -14.49
CA SER A 363 29.72 14.41 -13.57
C SER A 363 29.27 14.55 -12.11
N THR A 364 28.78 15.74 -11.72
CA THR A 364 28.29 15.98 -10.35
C THR A 364 26.94 15.31 -10.13
N TRP A 365 26.06 15.34 -11.12
CA TRP A 365 24.78 14.64 -11.10
C TRP A 365 24.97 13.12 -10.99
N PHE A 366 25.81 12.51 -11.83
CA PHE A 366 26.08 11.08 -11.82
C PHE A 366 26.69 10.66 -10.47
N TYR A 367 27.67 11.43 -9.97
CA TYR A 367 28.22 11.20 -8.64
C TYR A 367 27.16 11.34 -7.54
N SER A 368 26.21 12.28 -7.64
CA SER A 368 25.16 12.47 -6.63
C SER A 368 24.20 11.27 -6.53
N ILE A 369 23.92 10.61 -7.66
CA ILE A 369 23.08 9.41 -7.74
C ILE A 369 23.76 8.22 -7.05
N PHE A 370 25.03 7.95 -7.36
CA PHE A 370 25.74 6.78 -6.82
C PHE A 370 26.42 7.04 -5.47
N SER A 371 26.62 8.30 -5.07
CA SER A 371 27.18 8.63 -3.74
C SER A 371 26.17 8.47 -2.60
N GLY A 372 24.91 8.15 -2.91
CA GLY A 372 23.81 7.99 -1.94
C GLY A 372 23.45 9.29 -1.20
N LYS A 373 23.92 10.45 -1.69
CA LYS A 373 23.58 11.78 -1.15
C LYS A 373 22.27 12.32 -1.73
N SER A 374 21.80 11.81 -2.86
CA SER A 374 20.55 12.22 -3.53
C SER A 374 19.30 12.00 -2.67
N PHE A 375 19.10 10.79 -2.14
CA PHE A 375 17.99 10.48 -1.22
C PHE A 375 18.07 11.30 0.08
N ILE A 376 19.30 11.54 0.56
CA ILE A 376 19.57 12.37 1.74
C ILE A 376 19.22 13.83 1.50
N ASN A 377 19.60 14.41 0.38
CA ASN A 377 19.32 15.81 0.08
C ASN A 377 17.82 16.07 -0.08
N MET A 378 17.06 15.08 -0.56
CA MET A 378 15.60 15.18 -0.69
C MET A 378 14.85 14.98 0.64
N MET A 379 15.34 14.10 1.52
CA MET A 379 14.68 13.78 2.80
C MET A 379 15.27 14.54 4.00
N GLY A 380 16.46 15.11 3.85
CA GLY A 380 17.33 15.45 4.96
C GLY A 380 18.38 16.51 4.67
N LYS A 381 17.93 17.77 4.58
CA LYS A 381 18.45 18.76 5.53
C LYS A 381 17.87 18.43 6.93
N LEU A 382 18.29 17.28 7.45
CA LEU A 382 18.05 16.83 8.82
C LEU A 382 19.45 16.72 9.41
N SER A 383 19.79 17.63 10.32
CA SER A 383 21.08 17.70 11.03
C SER A 383 22.30 18.17 10.22
N SER A 384 22.34 19.46 9.86
CA SER A 384 23.60 20.21 9.82
C SER A 384 23.30 21.71 9.87
N GLY A 385 23.10 22.20 11.09
CA GLY A 385 23.25 23.60 11.45
C GLY A 385 24.37 23.65 12.48
N ASN A 386 25.48 24.26 12.09
CA ASN A 386 26.77 24.27 12.75
C ASN A 386 26.71 24.58 14.26
N ASN A 387 27.54 23.86 15.02
CA ASN A 387 28.26 24.49 16.12
C ASN A 387 29.10 25.61 15.51
N ASP A 388 28.75 26.87 15.79
CA ASP A 388 29.71 27.92 16.12
C ASP A 388 29.00 29.17 16.65
N SER A 389 29.57 29.71 17.73
CA SER A 389 29.26 30.94 18.46
C SER A 389 28.05 30.93 19.42
N ILE A 390 28.38 30.64 20.67
CA ILE A 390 27.70 31.16 21.87
C ILE A 390 27.62 32.69 21.73
N ILE A 391 26.44 33.23 21.45
CA ILE A 391 26.13 34.64 21.68
C ILE A 391 25.22 34.70 22.91
N THR A 392 25.83 35.13 24.00
CA THR A 392 25.17 35.60 25.21
C THR A 392 24.36 36.84 24.86
N SER A 393 23.04 36.72 24.80
CA SER A 393 22.16 37.89 24.90
C SER A 393 20.87 37.48 25.60
N THR A 394 20.82 37.87 26.87
CA THR A 394 19.65 37.95 27.73
C THR A 394 18.60 38.81 27.03
N GLU A 395 17.58 38.19 26.43
CA GLU A 395 16.35 38.89 26.07
C GLU A 395 15.14 38.22 26.71
N THR A 396 14.38 39.09 27.35
CA THR A 396 13.19 38.90 28.15
C THR A 396 12.13 38.06 27.45
N ILE A 397 11.56 37.14 28.23
CA ILE A 397 10.37 36.33 27.96
C ILE A 397 9.26 37.25 27.43
N SER A 398 9.07 37.27 26.11
CA SER A 398 7.90 37.81 25.45
C SER A 398 7.31 36.72 24.55
N LEU A 399 6.17 36.19 25.01
CA LEU A 399 5.16 35.43 24.27
C LEU A 399 5.68 34.38 23.27
N GLU A 400 5.86 33.17 23.81
CA GLU A 400 6.24 31.92 23.16
C GLU A 400 5.14 31.32 22.24
N SER A 401 4.27 32.12 21.61
CA SER A 401 3.23 31.63 20.69
C SER A 401 3.65 31.54 19.22
N ASN A 402 4.74 32.22 18.83
CA ASN A 402 5.12 32.35 17.41
C ASN A 402 6.05 31.26 16.87
N ARG A 403 6.60 30.35 17.70
CA ARG A 403 7.39 29.22 17.19
C ARG A 403 6.54 28.10 16.58
N PHE A 404 5.26 28.01 16.93
CA PHE A 404 4.36 26.94 16.47
C PHE A 404 4.00 27.07 14.98
N PHE A 405 4.02 28.29 14.44
CA PHE A 405 3.58 28.64 13.08
C PHE A 405 4.67 29.34 12.26
N ASN A 406 5.95 29.00 12.44
CA ASN A 406 7.04 29.55 11.63
C ASN A 406 6.90 29.10 10.16
N LEU A 407 6.07 29.80 9.39
CA LEU A 407 5.83 29.56 7.98
C LEU A 407 6.93 30.25 7.16
N PRO A 408 7.30 29.70 5.99
CA PRO A 408 8.24 30.35 5.08
C PRO A 408 7.70 31.72 4.61
N LYS A 409 8.61 32.63 4.22
CA LYS A 409 8.28 34.02 3.83
C LYS A 409 7.18 34.12 2.75
N ASN A 410 7.11 33.14 1.84
CA ASN A 410 6.06 32.99 0.84
C ASN A 410 5.46 31.58 0.90
N PRO A 411 4.49 31.30 1.79
CA PRO A 411 4.00 29.95 2.04
C PRO A 411 2.95 29.49 1.02
N LEU A 412 2.53 30.37 0.11
CA LEU A 412 1.37 30.14 -0.76
C LEU A 412 1.53 28.88 -1.62
N SER A 413 2.66 28.72 -2.32
CA SER A 413 2.95 27.51 -3.11
C SER A 413 2.87 26.24 -2.24
N VAL A 414 3.57 26.23 -1.10
CA VAL A 414 3.63 25.05 -0.21
C VAL A 414 2.26 24.68 0.35
N LEU A 415 1.47 25.66 0.79
CA LEU A 415 0.15 25.45 1.37
C LEU A 415 -0.86 24.96 0.32
N THR A 416 -0.84 25.53 -0.89
CA THR A 416 -1.69 25.07 -2.00
C THR A 416 -1.33 23.65 -2.42
N PHE A 417 -0.04 23.32 -2.46
CA PHE A 417 0.44 21.95 -2.70
C PHE A 417 -0.09 20.98 -1.64
N LEU A 418 0.08 21.31 -0.35
CA LEU A 418 -0.39 20.49 0.77
C LEU A 418 -1.91 20.31 0.74
N PHE A 419 -2.67 21.37 0.49
CA PHE A 419 -4.12 21.31 0.36
C PHE A 419 -4.54 20.33 -0.76
N GLY A 420 -3.87 20.38 -1.91
CA GLY A 420 -4.13 19.49 -3.03
C GLY A 420 -3.92 18.02 -2.67
N ILE A 421 -2.75 17.66 -2.10
CA ILE A 421 -2.45 16.26 -1.74
C ILE A 421 -3.34 15.74 -0.60
N ILE A 422 -3.69 16.58 0.37
CA ILE A 422 -4.55 16.20 1.51
C ILE A 422 -5.98 15.96 1.01
N SER A 423 -6.57 16.94 0.31
CA SER A 423 -7.96 16.84 -0.18
C SER A 423 -8.14 15.70 -1.18
N ALA A 424 -7.13 15.41 -2.01
CA ALA A 424 -7.15 14.29 -2.94
C ALA A 424 -7.32 12.92 -2.23
N ARG A 425 -6.89 12.77 -0.97
CA ARG A 425 -7.04 11.49 -0.25
C ARG A 425 -8.48 10.99 -0.20
N PHE A 426 -9.46 11.90 -0.14
CA PHE A 426 -10.86 11.50 -0.16
C PHE A 426 -11.24 10.81 -1.48
N GLY A 427 -10.83 11.37 -2.62
CA GLY A 427 -11.06 10.81 -3.95
C GLY A 427 -10.33 9.49 -4.15
N LEU A 428 -9.04 9.44 -3.80
CA LEU A 428 -8.18 8.25 -3.93
C LEU A 428 -8.78 7.02 -3.26
N TRP A 429 -9.20 7.14 -2.00
CA TRP A 429 -9.75 5.99 -1.27
C TRP A 429 -11.14 5.59 -1.77
N LEU A 430 -11.90 6.52 -2.34
CA LEU A 430 -13.17 6.20 -2.99
C LEU A 430 -12.93 5.34 -4.25
N ILE A 431 -11.89 5.67 -5.01
CA ILE A 431 -11.45 4.89 -6.19
C ILE A 431 -11.00 3.50 -5.76
N ASP A 432 -10.10 3.42 -4.76
CA ASP A 432 -9.53 2.14 -4.30
C ASP A 432 -10.60 1.15 -3.84
N ILE A 433 -11.52 1.60 -2.98
CA ILE A 433 -12.62 0.76 -2.48
C ILE A 433 -13.56 0.36 -3.64
N SER A 434 -13.89 1.29 -4.55
CA SER A 434 -14.76 1.02 -5.71
C SER A 434 -14.17 -0.04 -6.65
N ILE A 435 -12.89 0.11 -7.01
CA ILE A 435 -12.21 -0.80 -7.94
C ILE A 435 -11.95 -2.14 -7.27
N THR A 436 -11.56 -2.15 -5.99
CA THR A 436 -11.46 -3.38 -5.21
C THR A 436 -12.78 -4.15 -5.21
N GLN A 437 -13.91 -3.48 -4.94
CA GLN A 437 -15.21 -4.13 -4.96
C GLN A 437 -15.57 -4.63 -6.35
N LEU A 438 -15.33 -3.83 -7.39
CA LEU A 438 -15.56 -4.25 -8.77
C LEU A 438 -14.73 -5.49 -9.13
N MET A 439 -13.49 -5.57 -8.67
CA MET A 439 -12.64 -6.75 -8.86
C MET A 439 -13.15 -7.95 -8.07
N GLN A 440 -13.53 -7.79 -6.80
CA GLN A 440 -14.10 -8.88 -5.98
C GLN A 440 -15.38 -9.47 -6.59
N GLU A 441 -16.24 -8.64 -7.19
CA GLU A 441 -17.53 -9.05 -7.77
C GLU A 441 -17.39 -9.72 -9.14
N ASN A 442 -16.37 -9.36 -9.93
CA ASN A 442 -16.26 -9.83 -11.33
C ASN A 442 -15.16 -10.87 -11.55
N VAL A 443 -14.24 -11.06 -10.60
CA VAL A 443 -13.17 -12.06 -10.72
C VAL A 443 -13.62 -13.39 -10.11
N PRO A 444 -13.53 -14.51 -10.85
CA PRO A 444 -13.91 -15.83 -10.35
C PRO A 444 -13.12 -16.24 -9.11
N GLU A 445 -13.77 -16.97 -8.20
CA GLU A 445 -13.18 -17.41 -6.92
C GLU A 445 -11.87 -18.19 -7.09
N GLU A 446 -11.78 -19.06 -8.10
CA GLU A 446 -10.64 -19.93 -8.35
C GLU A 446 -9.33 -19.21 -8.66
N THR A 447 -9.42 -18.00 -9.22
CA THR A 447 -8.27 -17.21 -9.66
C THR A 447 -8.18 -15.86 -8.96
N ARG A 448 -9.02 -15.64 -7.95
CA ARG A 448 -9.22 -14.34 -7.32
C ARG A 448 -7.91 -13.83 -6.72
N SER A 449 -7.24 -14.63 -5.90
CA SER A 449 -5.99 -14.21 -5.26
C SER A 449 -4.88 -14.01 -6.29
N THR A 450 -4.85 -14.84 -7.34
CA THR A 450 -3.89 -14.74 -8.45
C THR A 450 -4.03 -13.41 -9.19
N VAL A 451 -5.25 -13.04 -9.59
CA VAL A 451 -5.53 -11.77 -10.30
C VAL A 451 -5.19 -10.57 -9.43
N PHE A 452 -5.56 -10.59 -8.14
CA PHE A 452 -5.17 -9.53 -7.21
C PHE A 452 -3.67 -9.51 -6.89
N GLY A 453 -2.99 -10.66 -6.92
CA GLY A 453 -1.54 -10.76 -6.78
C GLY A 453 -0.80 -10.15 -7.97
N VAL A 454 -1.33 -10.30 -9.19
CA VAL A 454 -0.84 -9.60 -10.39
C VAL A 454 -1.13 -8.10 -10.30
N GLN A 455 -2.33 -7.71 -9.87
CA GLN A 455 -2.67 -6.30 -9.63
C GLN A 455 -1.66 -5.65 -8.67
N LEU A 456 -1.37 -6.30 -7.54
CA LEU A 456 -0.42 -5.81 -6.55
C LEU A 456 0.99 -5.68 -7.13
N ALA A 457 1.43 -6.66 -7.92
CA ALA A 457 2.72 -6.60 -8.61
C ALA A 457 2.83 -5.40 -9.56
N ILE A 458 1.77 -5.11 -10.33
CA ILE A 458 1.73 -3.96 -11.26
C ILE A 458 1.69 -2.64 -10.48
N CYS A 459 0.92 -2.53 -9.40
CA CYS A 459 0.93 -1.36 -8.52
C CYS A 459 2.33 -1.10 -7.94
N ASN A 460 2.99 -2.15 -7.46
CA ASN A 460 4.36 -2.06 -6.94
C ASN A 460 5.36 -1.67 -8.03
N ALA A 461 5.20 -2.17 -9.27
CA ALA A 461 6.03 -1.77 -10.40
C ALA A 461 5.93 -0.26 -10.67
N PHE A 462 4.71 0.30 -10.70
CA PHE A 462 4.51 1.74 -10.87
C PHE A 462 5.06 2.56 -9.69
N SER A 463 4.97 2.05 -8.46
CA SER A 463 5.60 2.68 -7.30
C SER A 463 7.14 2.71 -7.45
N VAL A 464 7.75 1.57 -7.83
CA VAL A 464 9.20 1.48 -8.06
C VAL A 464 9.64 2.39 -9.19
N PHE A 465 8.88 2.50 -10.28
CA PHE A 465 9.18 3.43 -11.37
C PHE A 465 9.13 4.89 -10.91
N LYS A 466 8.14 5.25 -10.10
CA LYS A 466 8.09 6.58 -9.45
C LYS A 466 9.33 6.81 -8.59
N ASP A 467 9.70 5.86 -7.73
CA ASP A 467 10.89 5.97 -6.88
C ASP A 467 12.18 6.11 -7.70
N LEU A 468 12.31 5.37 -8.79
CA LEU A 468 13.43 5.49 -9.73
C LEU A 468 13.47 6.86 -10.41
N MET A 469 12.33 7.41 -10.84
CA MET A 469 12.28 8.76 -11.42
C MET A 469 12.76 9.81 -10.42
N VAL A 470 12.39 9.68 -9.16
CA VAL A 470 12.81 10.59 -8.09
C VAL A 470 14.31 10.48 -7.81
N LEU A 471 14.88 9.28 -7.89
CA LEU A 471 16.32 9.06 -7.79
C LEU A 471 17.09 9.74 -8.95
N ILE A 472 16.52 9.72 -10.16
CA ILE A 472 17.08 10.35 -11.36
C ILE A 472 17.02 11.89 -11.27
N PHE A 473 15.96 12.44 -10.66
CA PHE A 473 15.73 13.88 -10.49
C PHE A 473 15.67 14.30 -9.01
N PRO A 474 16.81 14.29 -8.28
CA PRO A 474 16.83 14.58 -6.85
C PRO A 474 16.80 16.07 -6.50
N ASP A 475 16.92 16.98 -7.48
CA ASP A 475 16.97 18.43 -7.25
C ASP A 475 15.56 19.01 -7.09
N ILE A 476 15.35 19.79 -6.03
CA ILE A 476 14.09 20.48 -5.74
C ILE A 476 13.63 21.38 -6.89
N ARG A 477 14.57 22.00 -7.63
CA ARG A 477 14.27 22.87 -8.77
C ARG A 477 13.61 22.12 -9.92
N THR A 478 13.84 20.81 -10.01
CA THR A 478 13.24 19.92 -11.01
C THR A 478 11.98 19.20 -10.52
N PHE A 479 11.66 19.29 -9.23
CA PHE A 479 10.54 18.55 -8.63
C PHE A 479 9.18 18.91 -9.26
N GLY A 480 9.02 20.13 -9.77
CA GLY A 480 7.83 20.53 -10.53
C GLY A 480 7.57 19.65 -11.77
N PHE A 481 8.60 19.12 -12.43
CA PHE A 481 8.41 18.14 -13.52
C PHE A 481 7.81 16.84 -13.00
N LEU A 482 8.24 16.36 -11.82
CA LEU A 482 7.69 15.16 -11.20
C LEU A 482 6.21 15.35 -10.81
N ILE A 483 5.84 16.56 -10.35
CA ILE A 483 4.44 16.93 -10.09
C ILE A 483 3.62 16.86 -11.38
N ILE A 484 4.10 17.45 -12.48
CA ILE A 484 3.42 17.44 -13.78
C ILE A 484 3.27 16.01 -14.31
N ILE A 485 4.34 15.22 -14.32
CA ILE A 485 4.32 13.82 -14.76
C ILE A 485 3.33 12.99 -13.94
N SER A 486 3.31 13.18 -12.62
CA SER A 486 2.37 12.49 -11.73
C SER A 486 0.91 12.88 -12.03
N TYR A 487 0.64 14.16 -12.26
CA TYR A 487 -0.69 14.62 -12.62
C TYR A 487 -1.16 14.06 -13.98
N LEU A 488 -0.26 13.98 -14.97
CA LEU A 488 -0.53 13.31 -16.24
C LEU A 488 -0.80 11.81 -16.06
N GLY A 489 -0.11 11.14 -15.13
CA GLY A 489 -0.40 9.77 -14.72
C GLY A 489 -1.82 9.61 -14.17
N VAL A 490 -2.25 10.54 -13.31
CA VAL A 490 -3.62 10.58 -12.76
C VAL A 490 -4.67 10.86 -13.84
N ILE A 491 -4.40 11.77 -14.78
CA ILE A 491 -5.29 12.00 -15.93
C ILE A 491 -5.38 10.74 -16.80
N SER A 492 -4.26 10.07 -17.05
CA SER A 492 -4.23 8.82 -17.81
C SER A 492 -5.05 7.72 -17.13
N ALA A 493 -4.97 7.63 -15.80
CA ALA A 493 -5.81 6.74 -15.00
C ALA A 493 -7.30 7.08 -15.14
N PHE A 494 -7.65 8.36 -15.07
CA PHE A 494 -9.02 8.83 -15.26
C PHE A 494 -9.57 8.50 -16.66
N ILE A 495 -8.75 8.68 -17.71
CA ILE A 495 -9.10 8.32 -19.09
C ILE A 495 -9.30 6.81 -19.23
N CYS A 496 -8.41 5.99 -18.64
CA CYS A 496 -8.55 4.54 -18.63
C CYS A 496 -9.87 4.12 -17.98
N TYR A 497 -10.17 4.63 -16.78
CA TYR A 497 -11.41 4.30 -16.08
C TYR A 497 -12.66 4.80 -16.82
N SER A 498 -12.61 5.99 -17.41
CA SER A 498 -13.71 6.53 -18.23
C SER A 498 -13.97 5.65 -19.46
N THR A 499 -12.90 5.20 -20.12
CA THR A 499 -12.98 4.28 -21.26
C THR A 499 -13.59 2.94 -20.85
N PHE A 500 -13.22 2.41 -19.67
CA PHE A 500 -13.83 1.21 -19.10
C PHE A 500 -15.35 1.37 -18.94
N LEU A 501 -15.81 2.50 -18.38
CA LEU A 501 -17.24 2.77 -18.23
C LEU A 501 -17.96 2.86 -19.57
N MET A 502 -17.35 3.51 -20.57
CA MET A 502 -17.91 3.64 -21.91
C MET A 502 -18.06 2.28 -22.58
N LEU A 503 -17.01 1.44 -22.57
CA LEU A 503 -17.04 0.08 -23.11
C LEU A 503 -18.12 -0.77 -22.44
N HIS A 504 -18.21 -0.69 -21.11
CA HIS A 504 -19.24 -1.40 -20.36
C HIS A 504 -20.66 -0.91 -20.73
N TYR A 505 -20.85 0.40 -20.89
CA TYR A 505 -22.13 0.97 -21.30
C TYR A 505 -22.56 0.48 -22.69
N PHE A 506 -21.65 0.51 -23.67
CA PHE A 506 -21.92 0.01 -25.02
C PHE A 506 -22.23 -1.49 -25.03
N LYS A 507 -21.49 -2.30 -24.28
CA LYS A 507 -21.76 -3.74 -24.15
C LYS A 507 -23.16 -4.00 -23.59
N LYS A 508 -23.56 -3.29 -22.53
CA LYS A 508 -24.91 -3.41 -21.95
C LYS A 508 -26.00 -3.00 -22.94
N ARG A 509 -25.81 -1.89 -23.65
CA ARG A 509 -26.76 -1.38 -24.66
C ARG A 509 -26.91 -2.36 -25.83
N ASN A 510 -25.83 -2.96 -26.29
CA ASN A 510 -25.87 -3.95 -27.37
C ASN A 510 -26.63 -5.21 -26.93
N ASN A 511 -26.35 -5.74 -25.73
CA ASN A 511 -27.06 -6.90 -25.20
C ASN A 511 -28.59 -6.66 -25.11
N SER A 512 -29.02 -5.49 -24.61
CA SER A 512 -30.46 -5.14 -24.56
C SER A 512 -31.11 -5.01 -25.94
N ARG A 513 -30.35 -4.67 -26.99
CA ARG A 513 -30.86 -4.60 -28.37
C ARG A 513 -31.00 -5.97 -29.02
N THR A 514 -30.18 -6.94 -28.63
CA THR A 514 -30.32 -8.34 -29.06
C THR A 514 -31.47 -9.04 -28.35
N GLU A 515 -31.66 -8.80 -27.05
CA GLU A 515 -32.79 -9.38 -26.27
C GLU A 515 -34.16 -8.84 -26.70
N THR A 516 -34.23 -7.64 -27.28
CA THR A 516 -35.49 -7.07 -27.82
C THR A 516 -35.78 -7.48 -29.26
N LYS A 517 -34.85 -8.17 -29.93
CA LYS A 517 -35.00 -8.66 -31.30
C LYS A 517 -35.31 -10.17 -31.38
N ASN A 518 -35.10 -10.89 -30.28
CA ASN A 518 -35.51 -12.28 -30.09
C ASN A 518 -36.81 -12.29 -29.27
#